data_AF-A0A7D6VV01-F1
#
_entry.id   AF-A0A7D6VV01-F1
#
_cell.length_a   1.000
_cell.length_b   1.000
_cell.length_c   1.000
_cell.angle_alpha   90.00
_cell.angle_beta   90.00
_cell.angle_gamma   90.00
#
_symmetry.space_group_name_H-M   'P 1'
#
loop_
_entity.id
_entity.type
_entity.pdbx_description
1 polymer ?
#
loop_
_entity_poly.entity_id
_entity_poly.type
_entity_poly.pdbx_seq_one_letter_code
_entity_poly.pdbx_strand_id
1 'polypeptide(L)' 'MKELEKFDEKKYVKLKVKSMTINGKESGKIIKAEDIKNQQSIVVDIVVSKEEENKE' A
#
# COMPACT_ATOMS: atom_id res chain seq x y z
N MET A 1 -7.09 22.01 -3.55
CA MET A 1 -7.29 20.56 -3.77
C MET A 1 -7.85 20.31 -5.16
N LYS A 2 -7.04 20.54 -6.21
CA LYS A 2 -7.42 20.34 -7.63
C LYS A 2 -6.52 19.30 -8.30
N GLU A 3 -5.93 18.39 -7.53
CA GLU A 3 -4.86 17.49 -7.99
C GLU A 3 -5.08 16.04 -7.52
N LEU A 4 -6.32 15.58 -7.58
CA LEU A 4 -6.54 14.16 -7.85
C LEU A 4 -6.89 14.10 -9.33
N GLU A 5 -5.86 14.08 -10.16
CA GLU A 5 -6.00 13.71 -11.56
C GLU A 5 -6.91 12.48 -11.64
N LYS A 6 -7.88 12.50 -12.55
CA LYS A 6 -8.78 11.35 -12.76
C LYS A 6 -7.91 10.10 -12.88
N PHE A 7 -8.05 9.17 -11.94
CA PHE A 7 -7.30 7.94 -11.90
C PHE A 7 -7.50 7.18 -13.22
N ASP A 8 -6.46 7.12 -14.05
CA ASP A 8 -6.47 6.46 -15.36
C ASP A 8 -6.00 5.02 -15.20
N GLU A 9 -6.94 4.11 -14.90
CA GLU A 9 -6.69 2.68 -14.68
C GLU A 9 -5.82 2.03 -15.76
N LYS A 10 -5.86 2.50 -17.01
CA LYS A 10 -5.12 1.90 -18.13
C LYS A 10 -3.59 2.07 -18.03
N LYS A 11 -3.12 3.03 -17.23
CA LYS A 11 -1.69 3.29 -17.02
C LYS A 11 -1.09 2.51 -15.85
N TYR A 12 -1.92 1.81 -15.07
CA TYR A 12 -1.50 1.16 -13.85
C TYR A 12 -1.75 -0.34 -13.91
N VAL A 13 -0.88 -1.10 -13.24
CA VAL A 13 -1.05 -2.55 -13.06
C VAL A 13 -1.54 -2.78 -11.64
N LYS A 14 -2.61 -3.57 -11.50
CA LYS A 14 -3.10 -3.98 -10.19
C LYS A 14 -2.12 -4.96 -9.54
N LEU A 15 -1.69 -4.63 -8.32
CA LEU A 15 -0.74 -5.42 -7.54
C LEU A 15 -1.43 -5.99 -6.30
N LYS A 16 -1.18 -7.26 -6.02
CA LYS A 16 -1.66 -7.93 -4.81
C LYS A 16 -0.64 -7.74 -3.69
N VAL A 17 -1.05 -7.06 -2.62
CA VAL A 17 -0.23 -6.91 -1.40
C VAL A 17 -0.14 -8.26 -0.69
N LYS A 18 1.09 -8.76 -0.49
CA LYS A 18 1.40 -10.00 0.23
C LYS A 18 1.63 -9.75 1.71
N SER A 19 2.46 -8.76 2.02
CA SER A 19 2.76 -8.35 3.39
C SER A 19 3.12 -6.87 3.43
N MET A 20 2.99 -6.29 4.62
CA MET A 20 3.39 -4.92 4.88
C MET A 20 4.08 -4.85 6.23
N THR A 21 5.12 -4.03 6.34
CA THR A 21 5.71 -3.68 7.62
C THR A 21 5.73 -2.17 7.80
N ILE A 22 5.62 -1.74 9.05
CA ILE A 22 5.67 -0.34 9.44
C ILE A 22 6.79 -0.22 10.45
N ASN A 23 7.80 0.59 10.13
CA ASN A 23 9.01 0.74 10.95
C ASN A 23 9.60 -0.63 11.35
N GLY A 24 9.64 -1.57 10.40
CA GLY A 24 10.18 -2.93 10.57
C GLY A 24 9.29 -3.92 11.34
N LYS A 25 8.09 -3.53 11.76
CA LYS A 25 7.12 -4.42 12.42
C LYS A 25 6.03 -4.85 11.44
N GLU A 26 5.71 -6.15 11.40
CA GLU A 26 4.58 -6.63 10.61
C GLU A 26 3.32 -5.87 10.97
N SER A 27 2.63 -5.40 9.94
CA SER A 27 1.36 -4.72 10.08
C SER A 27 0.34 -5.27 9.10
N GLY A 28 -0.91 -5.32 9.55
CA GLY A 28 -2.03 -5.62 8.67
C GLY A 28 -2.26 -4.51 7.66
N LYS A 29 -3.30 -4.63 6.83
CA LYS A 29 -3.61 -3.64 5.78
C LYS A 29 -4.07 -2.26 6.30
N ILE A 30 -4.14 -2.08 7.61
CA ILE A 30 -4.65 -0.86 8.26
C ILE A 30 -3.61 -0.39 9.26
N ILE A 31 -3.18 0.85 9.12
CA ILE A 31 -2.32 1.54 10.08
C ILE A 31 -3.23 2.28 11.06
N LYS A 32 -3.21 1.94 12.35
CA LYS A 32 -3.97 2.71 13.33
C LYS A 32 -3.20 3.98 13.66
N ALA A 33 -3.93 5.07 13.92
CA ALA A 33 -3.32 6.32 14.36
C ALA A 33 -2.43 6.11 15.59
N GLU A 34 -2.84 5.22 16.49
CA GLU A 34 -2.11 4.81 17.70
C GLU A 34 -0.70 4.29 17.40
N ASP A 35 -0.53 3.56 16.29
CA ASP A 35 0.74 2.93 15.90
C ASP A 35 1.79 3.95 15.46
N ILE A 36 1.33 5.12 15.00
CA ILE A 36 2.17 6.15 14.37
C ILE A 36 2.16 7.49 15.12
N LYS A 37 1.26 7.67 16.09
CA LYS A 37 1.03 8.96 16.79
C LYS A 37 2.29 9.57 17.41
N ASN A 38 3.22 8.72 17.87
CA ASN A 38 4.46 9.14 18.53
C ASN A 38 5.70 8.96 17.63
N GLN A 39 5.52 8.72 16.34
CA GLN A 39 6.62 8.52 15.39
C GLN A 39 6.92 9.82 14.64
N GLN A 40 8.20 10.22 14.60
CA GLN A 40 8.64 11.36 13.79
C GLN A 40 8.64 11.04 12.28
N SER A 41 8.84 9.77 11.93
CA SER A 41 8.84 9.26 10.56
C SER A 41 8.16 7.89 10.50
N ILE A 42 7.48 7.63 9.38
CA ILE A 42 6.82 6.35 9.10
C ILE A 42 7.47 5.78 7.85
N VAL A 43 8.09 4.61 7.99
CA VAL A 43 8.60 3.81 6.88
C VAL A 43 7.63 2.66 6.66
N VAL A 44 7.14 2.55 5.42
CA VAL A 44 6.21 1.49 5.03
C VAL A 44 6.87 0.64 3.96
N ASP A 45 7.17 -0.61 4.30
CA ASP A 45 7.68 -1.59 3.35
C ASP A 45 6.50 -2.47 2.91
N ILE A 46 6.23 -2.51 1.60
CA ILE A 46 5.14 -3.29 1.02
C ILE A 46 5.73 -4.34 0.08
N VAL A 47 5.45 -5.61 0.36
CA VAL A 47 5.76 -6.70 -0.55
C VAL A 47 4.53 -6.98 -1.40
N VAL A 48 4.69 -6.89 -2.71
CA VAL A 48 3.61 -7.06 -3.69
C VAL A 48 3.94 -8.13 -4.71
N SER A 49 2.89 -8.72 -5.30
CA SER A 49 3.00 -9.52 -6.51
C SER A 49 2.09 -8.99 -7.60
N LYS A 50 2.47 -9.21 -8.86
CA LYS A 50 1.53 -9.03 -9.96
C LYS A 50 0.32 -9.93 -9.76
N GLU A 51 -0.87 -9.38 -9.91
CA GLU A 51 -2.08 -10.20 -10.03
C GLU A 51 -1.98 -10.84 -11.41
N GLU A 52 -1.76 -12.16 -11.48
CA GLU A 52 -1.88 -12.87 -12.76
C GLU A 52 -3.34 -12.76 -13.19
N GLU A 53 -3.58 -12.15 -14.35
CA GLU A 53 -4.89 -12.21 -14.99
C GLU A 53 -5.17 -13.69 -15.29
N ASN A 54 -5.97 -14.34 -14.45
CA ASN A 54 -6.58 -15.61 -14.81
C ASN A 54 -7.44 -15.33 -16.05
N LYS A 55 -6.90 -15.65 -17.22
CA LYS A 55 -7.66 -15.83 -18.45
C LYS A 55 -8.33 -17.20 -18.37
N GLU A 56 -9.46 -17.27 -17.66
CA GLU A 56 -10.46 -18.33 -17.86
C GLU A 56 -11.51 -17.87 -18.89
#